data_AF-A0A645AXB3-F1
#
_entry.id   AF-A0A645AXB3-F1
#
_cell.length_a   1.000
_cell.length_b   1.000
_cell.length_c   1.000
_cell.angle_alpha   90.00
_cell.angle_beta   90.00
_cell.angle_gamma   90.00
#
_symmetry.space_group_name_H-M   'P 1'
#
loop_
_entity.id
_entity.type
_entity.pdbx_description
1 polymer ?
#
loop_
_entity_poly.entity_id
_entity_poly.type
_entity_poly.pdbx_seq_one_letter_code
_entity_poly.pdbx_strand_id
1 'polypeptide(L)'
;MNKRNQGKLKVDFKSGISQDGPIIPRKYTVTHSDETGEILVTVAKHYDKSNISNKRDEVFARWFQNGSNYVLCLYLNVDGIERDKNKIEIRNKIFREELPIAITAIRQGDLELIKKHNNLDEADIFIKFNSRYEEFYKVENWGKLKNYKYIDDYDEYELEEDEEEKWVEERKNSLIRKKKCKIIMQESIILNLLNPYIENRLCVLYGSNIRYNIEKCEIVDIEELKTLDGCEKIYEVFIVTKIKMNSISRNVSIEFIVKPNNVIVKKVKE
;
A
#
# COMPACT_ATOMS: atom_id res chain seq x y z
N MET A 1 28.06 -16.10 -23.13
CA MET A 1 27.58 -14.86 -23.80
C MET A 1 26.12 -14.76 -23.41
N ASN A 2 25.74 -13.91 -22.46
CA ASN A 2 25.50 -12.49 -22.72
C ASN A 2 25.74 -11.65 -21.47
N LYS A 3 26.35 -10.48 -21.66
CA LYS A 3 26.26 -9.37 -20.72
C LYS A 3 24.87 -8.74 -20.91
N ARG A 4 23.99 -8.75 -19.91
CA ARG A 4 22.86 -7.82 -19.89
C ARG A 4 23.40 -6.39 -19.97
N ASN A 5 23.07 -5.71 -21.06
CA ASN A 5 23.38 -4.30 -21.23
C ASN A 5 22.66 -3.49 -20.14
N GLN A 6 23.41 -2.59 -19.47
CA GLN A 6 22.89 -1.64 -18.50
C GLN A 6 21.65 -0.92 -19.05
N GLY A 7 20.54 -1.06 -18.34
CA GLY A 7 19.31 -0.33 -18.62
C GLY A 7 19.52 1.17 -18.55
N LYS A 8 19.40 1.89 -19.67
CA LYS A 8 19.50 3.35 -19.69
C LYS A 8 18.32 3.94 -18.90
N LEU A 9 18.60 4.59 -17.77
CA LEU A 9 17.57 5.32 -17.01
C LEU A 9 17.05 6.48 -17.85
N LYS A 10 15.73 6.52 -18.04
CA LYS A 10 15.01 7.64 -18.64
C LYS A 10 14.06 8.23 -17.62
N VAL A 11 14.14 9.53 -17.41
CA VAL A 11 13.26 10.26 -16.47
C VAL A 11 12.37 11.20 -17.27
N ASP A 12 11.06 11.06 -17.11
CA ASP A 12 10.06 11.85 -17.82
C ASP A 12 9.23 12.68 -16.83
N PHE A 13 9.39 14.01 -16.88
CA PHE A 13 8.67 14.94 -16.02
C PHE A 13 7.40 15.43 -16.72
N LYS A 14 6.24 15.12 -16.13
CA LYS A 14 4.95 15.59 -16.65
C LYS A 14 4.63 17.00 -16.17
N SER A 15 3.70 17.64 -16.89
CA SER A 15 3.27 19.01 -16.64
C SER A 15 2.97 19.29 -15.16
N GLY A 16 3.55 20.38 -14.65
CA GLY A 16 3.38 20.83 -13.28
C GLY A 16 4.29 20.16 -12.24
N ILE A 17 5.24 19.33 -12.66
CA ILE A 17 6.39 18.86 -11.88
C ILE A 17 7.68 19.20 -12.65
N SER A 18 8.69 19.76 -11.98
CA SER A 18 10.04 20.04 -12.51
C SER A 18 11.06 19.11 -11.87
N GLN A 19 12.35 19.24 -12.21
CA GLN A 19 13.41 18.46 -11.57
C GLN A 19 13.59 18.78 -10.08
N ASP A 20 13.27 20.01 -9.65
CA ASP A 20 13.55 20.57 -8.32
C ASP A 20 12.30 20.88 -7.49
N GLY A 21 11.12 20.50 -7.96
CA GLY A 21 9.88 20.70 -7.22
C GLY A 21 8.61 20.41 -8.00
N PRO A 22 7.44 20.48 -7.33
CA PRO A 22 7.27 20.39 -5.88
C PRO A 22 7.54 18.96 -5.35
N ILE A 23 7.73 18.81 -4.03
CA ILE A 23 7.83 17.49 -3.34
C ILE A 23 6.46 16.81 -3.27
N ILE A 24 5.41 17.59 -2.99
CA ILE A 24 4.02 17.10 -2.96
C ILE A 24 3.24 17.88 -4.03
N PRO A 25 2.40 17.23 -4.85
CA PRO A 25 2.01 15.81 -4.81
C PRO A 25 2.82 14.93 -5.77
N ARG A 26 4.16 14.97 -5.72
CA ARG A 26 5.02 14.21 -6.63
C ARG A 26 4.80 12.70 -6.46
N LYS A 27 4.56 12.04 -7.59
CA LYS A 27 4.36 10.60 -7.72
C LYS A 27 5.25 10.06 -8.83
N TYR A 28 5.60 8.79 -8.69
CA TYR A 28 6.46 8.07 -9.61
C TYR A 28 5.71 6.85 -10.15
N THR A 29 5.92 6.58 -11.42
CA THR A 29 5.59 5.31 -12.06
C THR A 29 6.88 4.81 -12.70
N VAL A 30 7.44 3.74 -12.14
CA VAL A 30 8.67 3.11 -12.62
C VAL A 30 8.26 1.88 -13.41
N THR A 31 8.71 1.81 -14.66
CA THR A 31 8.48 0.66 -15.54
C THR A 31 9.81 0.16 -16.09
N HIS A 32 9.93 -1.16 -16.20
CA HIS A 32 11.06 -1.84 -16.82
C HIS A 32 10.63 -2.39 -18.18
N SER A 33 11.51 -2.28 -19.17
CA SER A 33 11.32 -2.91 -20.48
C SER A 33 12.17 -4.17 -20.59
N ASP A 34 11.52 -5.33 -20.56
CA ASP A 34 12.18 -6.64 -20.69
C ASP A 34 12.98 -6.77 -22.00
N GLU A 35 12.57 -6.07 -23.07
CA GLU A 35 13.21 -6.13 -24.39
C GLU A 35 14.48 -5.29 -24.49
N THR A 36 14.55 -4.18 -23.75
CA THR A 36 15.60 -3.17 -23.91
C THR A 36 16.44 -2.95 -22.65
N GLY A 37 16.00 -3.51 -21.52
CA GLY A 37 16.54 -3.22 -20.19
C GLY A 37 16.24 -1.80 -19.69
N GLU A 38 15.61 -0.94 -20.50
CA GLU A 38 15.41 0.46 -20.12
C GLU A 38 14.48 0.60 -18.90
N ILE A 39 14.89 1.47 -17.98
CA ILE A 39 14.09 1.86 -16.82
C ILE A 39 13.53 3.24 -17.09
N LEU A 40 12.21 3.34 -17.14
CA LEU A 40 11.51 4.63 -17.27
C LEU A 40 10.92 5.03 -15.92
N VAL A 41 11.30 6.22 -15.45
CA VAL A 41 10.70 6.86 -14.28
C VAL A 41 9.85 8.03 -14.75
N THR A 42 8.54 7.87 -14.69
CA THR A 42 7.59 8.96 -14.95
C THR A 42 7.29 9.70 -13.66
N VAL A 43 7.56 11.01 -13.63
CA VAL A 43 7.35 11.88 -12.47
C VAL A 43 6.17 12.83 -12.74
N ALA A 44 5.13 12.75 -11.93
CA ALA A 44 3.87 13.45 -12.18
C ALA A 44 3.06 13.74 -10.89
N LYS A 45 1.97 14.52 -11.00
CA LYS A 45 1.00 14.74 -9.91
C LYS A 45 0.04 13.57 -9.71
N HIS A 46 -0.15 12.77 -10.75
CA HIS A 46 -1.01 11.58 -10.80
C HIS A 46 -0.21 10.42 -11.39
N TYR A 47 -0.53 9.18 -11.00
CA TYR A 47 0.13 8.01 -11.58
C TYR A 47 -0.16 7.91 -13.07
N ASP A 48 0.86 7.52 -13.84
CA ASP A 48 0.69 7.28 -15.26
C ASP A 48 -0.01 5.93 -15.45
N LYS A 49 -1.31 5.98 -15.72
CA LYS A 49 -2.12 4.76 -15.94
C LYS A 49 -2.01 4.23 -17.38
N SER A 50 -1.40 4.99 -18.29
CA SER A 50 -1.30 4.61 -19.71
C SER A 50 -0.28 3.49 -19.93
N ASN A 51 0.68 3.34 -19.01
CA ASN A 51 1.75 2.33 -19.05
C ASN A 51 1.53 1.16 -18.08
N ILE A 52 0.31 1.00 -17.52
CA ILE A 52 -0.02 -0.16 -16.69
C ILE A 52 -0.25 -1.35 -17.61
N SER A 53 0.68 -2.31 -17.59
CA SER A 53 0.55 -3.54 -18.36
C SER A 53 -0.27 -4.59 -17.61
N ASN A 54 -0.76 -5.60 -18.33
CA ASN A 54 -1.39 -6.76 -17.69
C ASN A 54 -0.42 -7.52 -16.78
N LYS A 55 0.90 -7.44 -17.03
CA LYS A 55 1.89 -8.10 -16.17
C LYS A 55 1.96 -7.43 -14.79
N ARG A 56 1.62 -6.15 -14.68
CA ARG A 56 1.65 -5.36 -13.44
C ARG A 56 3.03 -5.27 -12.80
N ASP A 57 4.06 -5.20 -13.63
CA ASP A 57 5.46 -5.14 -13.19
C ASP A 57 5.90 -3.70 -12.86
N GLU A 58 4.98 -2.72 -12.94
CA GLU A 58 5.26 -1.35 -12.55
C GLU A 58 5.38 -1.16 -11.02
N VAL A 59 6.30 -0.28 -10.62
CA VAL A 59 6.43 0.18 -9.24
C VAL A 59 5.93 1.60 -9.14
N PHE A 60 4.96 1.82 -8.26
CA PHE A 60 4.45 3.16 -7.96
C PHE A 60 5.15 3.72 -6.73
N ALA A 61 5.42 5.02 -6.70
CA ALA A 61 5.91 5.67 -5.49
C ALA A 61 5.30 7.05 -5.28
N ARG A 62 5.34 7.55 -4.05
CA ARG A 62 4.99 8.94 -3.73
C ARG A 62 5.70 9.42 -2.47
N TRP A 63 5.95 10.72 -2.41
CA TRP A 63 6.30 11.35 -1.14
C TRP A 63 5.08 11.44 -0.22
N PHE A 64 5.31 11.22 1.07
CA PHE A 64 4.36 11.48 2.14
C PHE A 64 5.02 12.41 3.16
N GLN A 65 4.31 13.45 3.59
CA GLN A 65 4.78 14.37 4.61
C GLN A 65 4.25 13.93 5.98
N ASN A 66 5.17 13.73 6.92
CA ASN A 66 4.88 13.46 8.32
C ASN A 66 5.49 14.56 9.18
N GLY A 67 4.69 15.58 9.50
CA GLY A 67 5.18 16.80 10.15
C GLY A 67 6.21 17.54 9.27
N SER A 68 7.41 17.75 9.80
CA SER A 68 8.54 18.35 9.08
C SER A 68 9.36 17.35 8.24
N ASN A 69 9.08 16.05 8.39
CA ASN A 69 9.83 14.99 7.74
C ASN A 69 9.06 14.44 6.53
N TYR A 70 9.79 13.77 5.65
CA TYR A 70 9.24 13.08 4.50
C TYR A 70 9.54 11.58 4.58
N VAL A 71 8.64 10.80 3.99
CA VAL A 71 8.73 9.35 3.84
C VAL A 71 8.46 9.04 2.38
N LEU A 72 9.26 8.15 1.78
CA LEU A 72 9.01 7.66 0.43
C LEU A 72 8.22 6.35 0.52
N CYS A 73 7.00 6.34 -0.01
CA CYS A 73 6.17 5.14 -0.01
C CYS A 73 6.08 4.54 -1.41
N LEU A 74 6.46 3.26 -1.55
CA LEU A 74 6.35 2.48 -2.78
C LEU A 74 5.20 1.47 -2.68
N TYR A 75 4.63 1.11 -3.83
CA TYR A 75 3.54 0.17 -3.97
C TYR A 75 3.77 -0.67 -5.22
N LEU A 76 3.64 -1.98 -5.08
CA LEU A 76 3.72 -2.92 -6.21
C LEU A 76 2.64 -4.01 -6.08
N ASN A 77 2.33 -4.68 -7.18
CA ASN A 77 1.39 -5.80 -7.21
C ASN A 77 2.15 -7.09 -7.49
N VAL A 78 2.29 -7.92 -6.46
CA VAL A 78 3.01 -9.19 -6.55
C VAL A 78 2.29 -10.17 -7.48
N ASP A 79 0.95 -10.19 -7.41
CA ASP A 79 0.13 -11.15 -8.13
C ASP A 79 0.11 -10.90 -9.64
N GLY A 80 0.06 -9.62 -10.04
CA GLY A 80 -0.30 -9.24 -11.40
C GLY A 80 -1.57 -9.94 -11.87
N ILE A 81 -1.49 -10.65 -13.00
CA ILE A 81 -2.57 -11.51 -13.51
C ILE A 81 -2.50 -12.96 -13.01
N GLU A 82 -1.38 -13.35 -12.39
CA GLU A 82 -1.12 -14.72 -11.97
C GLU A 82 -2.11 -15.15 -10.87
N ARG A 83 -2.49 -16.42 -10.85
CA ARG A 83 -3.44 -17.04 -9.93
C ARG A 83 -2.82 -18.21 -9.17
N ASP A 84 -1.73 -18.77 -9.67
CA ASP A 84 -0.97 -19.83 -9.02
C ASP A 84 -0.07 -19.23 -7.93
N LYS A 85 -0.24 -19.72 -6.70
CA LYS A 85 0.49 -19.25 -5.53
C LYS A 85 2.01 -19.44 -5.68
N ASN A 86 2.48 -20.54 -6.28
CA ASN A 86 3.90 -20.81 -6.42
C ASN A 86 4.55 -19.84 -7.40
N LYS A 87 3.84 -19.48 -8.47
CA LYS A 87 4.31 -18.46 -9.42
C LYS A 87 4.31 -17.07 -8.82
N ILE A 88 3.35 -16.77 -7.93
CA ILE A 88 3.32 -15.50 -7.18
C ILE A 88 4.49 -15.42 -6.20
N GLU A 89 4.89 -16.54 -5.58
CA GLU A 89 6.08 -16.60 -4.73
C GLU A 89 7.35 -16.26 -5.52
N ILE A 90 7.50 -16.82 -6.73
CA ILE A 90 8.60 -16.50 -7.64
C ILE A 90 8.57 -15.02 -8.02
N ARG A 91 7.40 -14.48 -8.39
CA ARG A 91 7.24 -13.03 -8.67
C ARG A 91 7.62 -12.16 -7.46
N ASN A 92 7.23 -12.54 -6.25
CA ASN A 92 7.64 -11.85 -5.02
C ASN A 92 9.15 -11.83 -4.84
N LYS A 93 9.83 -12.95 -5.13
CA LYS A 93 11.30 -13.03 -5.09
C LYS A 93 11.93 -12.08 -6.11
N ILE A 94 11.47 -12.12 -7.37
CA ILE A 94 11.96 -11.24 -8.44
C ILE A 94 11.76 -9.76 -8.08
N PHE A 95 10.57 -9.36 -7.61
CA PHE A 95 10.35 -7.98 -7.17
C PHE A 95 11.34 -7.55 -6.08
N ARG A 96 11.66 -8.42 -5.13
CA ARG A 96 12.61 -8.09 -4.05
C ARG A 96 14.03 -7.91 -4.56
N GLU A 97 14.43 -8.66 -5.57
CA GLU A 97 15.74 -8.54 -6.23
C GLU A 97 15.84 -7.25 -7.06
N GLU A 98 14.74 -6.83 -7.70
CA GLU A 98 14.67 -5.67 -8.60
C GLU A 98 14.35 -4.34 -7.87
N LEU A 99 13.75 -4.39 -6.69
CA LEU A 99 13.35 -3.20 -5.93
C LEU A 99 14.49 -2.20 -5.67
N PRO A 100 15.72 -2.62 -5.32
CA PRO A 100 16.85 -1.69 -5.18
C PRO A 100 17.08 -0.84 -6.44
N ILE A 101 16.95 -1.43 -7.62
CA ILE A 101 17.11 -0.72 -8.90
C ILE A 101 16.02 0.33 -9.06
N ALA A 102 14.76 -0.02 -8.79
CA ALA A 102 13.63 0.91 -8.88
C ALA A 102 13.76 2.09 -7.90
N ILE A 103 14.21 1.83 -6.66
CA ILE A 103 14.44 2.87 -5.65
C ILE A 103 15.59 3.79 -6.08
N THR A 104 16.69 3.22 -6.56
CA THR A 104 17.81 4.01 -7.07
C THR A 104 17.39 4.87 -8.26
N ALA A 105 16.59 4.32 -9.19
CA ALA A 105 16.09 5.07 -10.34
C ALA A 105 15.24 6.28 -9.92
N ILE A 106 14.37 6.12 -8.91
CA ILE A 106 13.62 7.24 -8.32
C ILE A 106 14.57 8.28 -7.74
N ARG A 107 15.55 7.85 -6.93
CA ARG A 107 16.54 8.76 -6.31
C ARG A 107 17.33 9.53 -7.37
N GLN A 108 17.78 8.84 -8.43
CA GLN A 108 18.52 9.45 -9.54
C GLN A 108 17.66 10.46 -10.32
N GLY A 109 16.38 10.15 -10.53
CA GLY A 109 15.43 11.09 -11.13
C GLY A 109 15.21 12.34 -10.28
N ASP A 110 15.41 12.26 -8.97
CA ASP A 110 15.17 13.34 -8.02
C ASP A 110 16.43 14.03 -7.49
N LEU A 111 17.60 13.84 -8.11
CA LEU A 111 18.85 14.42 -7.60
C LEU A 111 18.77 15.94 -7.38
N GLU A 112 18.16 16.70 -8.30
CA GLU A 112 18.00 18.15 -8.15
C GLU A 112 17.03 18.52 -7.03
N LEU A 113 15.94 17.75 -6.85
CA LEU A 113 15.02 17.91 -5.73
C LEU A 113 15.72 17.64 -4.38
N ILE A 114 16.51 16.57 -4.31
CA ILE A 114 17.25 16.16 -3.11
C ILE A 114 18.31 17.20 -2.75
N LYS A 115 19.05 17.75 -3.73
CA LYS A 115 20.02 18.85 -3.51
C LYS A 115 19.38 20.10 -2.91
N LYS A 116 18.11 20.37 -3.26
CA LYS A 116 17.34 21.51 -2.73
C LYS A 116 16.72 21.21 -1.37
N HIS A 117 16.39 19.96 -1.11
CA HIS A 117 15.71 19.49 0.09
C HIS A 117 16.44 18.29 0.70
N ASN A 118 17.57 18.57 1.36
CA ASN A 118 18.50 17.53 1.86
C ASN A 118 17.85 16.51 2.82
N ASN A 119 16.75 16.88 3.50
CA ASN A 119 16.01 15.97 4.37
C ASN A 119 15.33 14.81 3.62
N LEU A 120 15.18 14.90 2.29
CA LEU A 120 14.64 13.82 1.47
C LEU A 120 15.59 12.62 1.37
N ASP A 121 16.91 12.82 1.37
CA ASP A 121 17.87 11.70 1.27
C ASP A 121 17.89 10.87 2.58
N GLU A 122 17.52 11.49 3.70
CA GLU A 122 17.40 10.82 5.01
C GLU A 122 16.02 10.16 5.24
N ALA A 123 15.09 10.28 4.28
CA ALA A 123 13.74 9.75 4.40
C ALA A 123 13.74 8.21 4.46
N ASP A 124 12.91 7.67 5.34
CA ASP A 124 12.61 6.24 5.38
C ASP A 124 11.81 5.84 4.13
N ILE A 125 12.08 4.62 3.66
CA ILE A 125 11.38 3.99 2.55
C ILE A 125 10.47 2.90 3.10
N PHE A 126 9.18 2.99 2.77
CA PHE A 126 8.23 1.92 3.05
C PHE A 126 7.67 1.36 1.75
N ILE A 127 7.64 0.03 1.64
CA ILE A 127 7.15 -0.65 0.44
C ILE A 127 5.95 -1.50 0.82
N LYS A 128 4.83 -1.27 0.11
CA LYS A 128 3.62 -2.09 0.21
C LYS A 128 3.60 -3.11 -0.92
N PHE A 129 3.82 -4.36 -0.57
CA PHE A 129 3.61 -5.52 -1.43
C PHE A 129 2.11 -5.84 -1.41
N ASN A 130 1.40 -5.59 -2.51
CA ASN A 130 -0.01 -5.94 -2.62
C ASN A 130 -0.15 -7.34 -3.24
N SER A 131 -0.87 -8.21 -2.56
CA SER A 131 -1.20 -9.57 -2.99
C SER A 131 -2.57 -9.97 -2.45
N ARG A 132 -3.23 -10.92 -3.10
CA ARG A 132 -4.42 -11.61 -2.53
C ARG A 132 -4.04 -12.68 -1.51
N TYR A 133 -2.76 -13.10 -1.48
CA TYR A 133 -2.23 -14.05 -0.51
C TYR A 133 -1.61 -13.29 0.65
N GLU A 134 -2.07 -13.60 1.86
CA GLU A 134 -1.70 -12.89 3.09
C GLU A 134 -0.19 -12.88 3.34
N GLU A 135 0.49 -13.98 3.04
CA GLU A 135 1.95 -14.12 3.20
C GLU A 135 2.79 -13.20 2.31
N PHE A 136 2.22 -12.70 1.21
CA PHE A 136 2.86 -11.73 0.31
C PHE A 136 2.28 -10.32 0.46
N TYR A 137 1.15 -10.16 1.17
CA TYR A 137 0.59 -8.85 1.50
C TYR A 137 1.33 -8.24 2.70
N LYS A 138 2.36 -7.43 2.43
CA LYS A 138 3.26 -6.90 3.46
C LYS A 138 3.52 -5.41 3.28
N VAL A 139 3.78 -4.73 4.39
CA VAL A 139 4.41 -3.41 4.43
C VAL A 139 5.73 -3.56 5.14
N GLU A 140 6.81 -3.19 4.47
CA GLU A 140 8.17 -3.37 4.97
C GLU A 140 8.92 -2.03 4.95
N ASN A 141 9.79 -1.82 5.95
CA ASN A 141 10.75 -0.73 5.95
C ASN A 141 12.01 -1.19 5.20
N TRP A 142 12.39 -0.46 4.15
CA TRP A 142 13.52 -0.75 3.27
C TRP A 142 14.72 0.18 3.53
N GLY A 143 14.79 0.76 4.72
CA GLY A 143 15.84 1.66 5.14
C GLY A 143 15.68 3.06 4.57
N LYS A 144 16.80 3.78 4.43
CA LYS A 144 16.82 5.19 4.04
C LYS A 144 17.14 5.37 2.56
N LEU A 145 16.59 6.41 1.95
CA LEU A 145 16.82 6.71 0.53
C LEU A 145 18.30 6.86 0.16
N LYS A 146 19.10 7.49 1.03
CA LYS A 146 20.55 7.64 0.83
C LYS A 146 21.33 6.34 0.66
N ASN A 147 20.75 5.19 1.03
CA ASN A 147 21.41 3.89 0.90
C ASN A 147 21.36 3.36 -0.56
N TYR A 148 20.56 3.98 -1.43
CA TYR A 148 20.31 3.54 -2.82
C TYR A 148 21.00 4.47 -3.82
N LYS A 149 22.33 4.43 -3.91
CA LYS A 149 23.12 5.45 -4.63
C LYS A 149 23.44 5.12 -6.08
N TYR A 150 23.68 3.85 -6.37
CA TYR A 150 24.19 3.38 -7.64
C TYR A 150 23.25 2.31 -8.18
N ILE A 151 23.03 2.33 -9.49
CA ILE A 151 22.51 1.18 -10.21
C ILE A 151 23.79 0.37 -10.43
N ASP A 152 24.20 -0.41 -9.44
CA ASP A 152 25.41 -1.23 -9.57
C ASP A 152 25.18 -2.23 -10.73
N ASP A 153 26.24 -2.51 -11.48
CA ASP A 153 26.29 -3.56 -12.50
C ASP A 153 25.92 -4.89 -11.83
N TYR A 154 24.68 -5.34 -12.02
CA TYR A 154 24.31 -6.71 -11.68
C TYR A 154 25.08 -7.64 -12.62
N ASP A 155 26.13 -8.28 -12.10
CA ASP A 155 26.69 -9.47 -12.74
C ASP A 155 25.59 -10.54 -12.79
N GLU A 156 25.15 -10.83 -14.01
CA GLU A 156 24.15 -11.84 -14.34
C GLU A 156 24.69 -13.22 -13.97
N TYR A 157 24.28 -13.76 -12.81
CA TYR A 157 24.46 -15.19 -12.52
C TYR A 157 23.41 -15.97 -13.32
N GLU A 158 23.87 -16.57 -14.42
CA GLU A 158 23.14 -17.57 -15.20
C GLU A 158 22.92 -18.79 -14.28
N LEU A 159 21.70 -18.93 -13.74
CA LEU A 159 21.29 -20.17 -13.07
C LEU A 159 21.02 -21.19 -14.16
N GLU A 160 21.92 -22.16 -14.30
CA GLU A 160 21.70 -23.34 -15.13
C GLU A 160 20.42 -24.05 -14.67
N GLU A 161 19.47 -24.21 -15.59
CA GLU A 161 18.38 -25.18 -15.47
C GLU A 161 19.00 -26.57 -15.46
N ASP A 162 18.78 -27.36 -14.40
CA ASP A 162 18.64 -28.82 -14.54
C ASP A 162 18.05 -29.48 -13.27
N GLU A 163 17.06 -30.33 -13.55
CA GLU A 163 16.61 -31.52 -12.82
C GLU A 163 16.37 -31.46 -11.30
N GLU A 164 15.15 -31.11 -10.88
CA GLU A 164 14.58 -31.69 -9.66
C GLU A 164 13.06 -31.93 -9.77
N GLU A 165 12.68 -32.77 -10.73
CA GLU A 165 11.42 -33.53 -10.69
C GLU A 165 11.73 -34.99 -10.30
N LYS A 166 11.64 -35.29 -9.00
CA LYS A 166 11.21 -36.58 -8.40
C LYS A 166 11.61 -36.58 -6.92
N TRP A 167 10.78 -37.22 -6.10
CA TRP A 167 10.81 -37.27 -4.61
C TRP A 167 10.02 -36.12 -3.97
N VAL A 168 8.83 -36.30 -3.39
CA VAL A 168 8.10 -37.50 -2.96
C VAL A 168 6.60 -37.23 -2.99
N GLU A 169 5.92 -37.88 -3.94
CA GLU A 169 4.49 -38.16 -3.92
C GLU A 169 4.24 -39.27 -2.87
N GLU A 170 4.20 -38.93 -1.57
CA GLU A 170 3.78 -39.91 -0.55
C GLU A 170 3.23 -39.31 0.75
N ARG A 171 2.57 -38.14 0.69
CA ARG A 171 1.69 -37.72 1.79
C ARG A 171 0.47 -36.91 1.38
N LYS A 172 -0.07 -37.19 0.18
CA LYS A 172 -1.51 -37.08 -0.03
C LYS A 172 -2.18 -38.21 0.75
N ASN A 173 -2.74 -37.86 1.91
CA ASN A 173 -4.16 -38.05 2.24
C ASN A 173 -4.36 -38.23 3.76
N SER A 174 -4.89 -37.20 4.41
CA SER A 174 -6.28 -37.29 4.90
C SER A 174 -6.88 -35.89 5.13
N LEU A 175 -7.79 -35.52 4.23
CA LEU A 175 -9.09 -34.91 4.49
C LEU A 175 -9.28 -34.10 5.80
N ILE A 176 -9.22 -32.76 5.70
CA ILE A 176 -10.34 -31.93 6.20
C ILE A 176 -10.81 -30.99 5.08
N ARG A 177 -12.13 -31.01 4.91
CA ARG A 177 -12.91 -30.46 3.81
C ARG A 177 -13.06 -28.93 3.91
N LYS A 178 -13.09 -28.29 2.73
CA LYS A 178 -13.66 -26.97 2.36
C LYS A 178 -14.60 -26.32 3.39
N LYS A 179 -14.35 -25.03 3.71
CA LYS A 179 -15.28 -23.90 3.42
C LYS A 179 -14.70 -22.52 3.83
N LYS A 180 -14.71 -21.57 2.87
CA LYS A 180 -14.81 -20.10 3.00
C LYS A 180 -14.08 -19.42 4.19
N CYS A 181 -13.00 -18.69 3.92
CA CYS A 181 -12.70 -17.49 4.70
C CYS A 181 -13.64 -16.37 4.25
N LYS A 182 -14.88 -16.41 4.76
CA LYS A 182 -15.63 -15.19 5.04
C LYS A 182 -14.87 -14.58 6.21
N ILE A 183 -14.18 -13.45 6.04
CA ILE A 183 -13.58 -12.76 7.19
C ILE A 183 -14.74 -12.41 8.13
N ILE A 184 -14.96 -13.23 9.16
CA ILE A 184 -15.82 -12.90 10.29
C ILE A 184 -14.89 -12.12 11.22
N MET A 185 -14.68 -10.84 10.92
CA MET A 185 -14.07 -9.95 11.88
C MET A 185 -15.03 -9.86 13.06
N GLN A 186 -14.54 -10.10 14.28
CA GLN A 186 -15.39 -9.92 15.45
C GLN A 186 -15.76 -8.44 15.55
N GLU A 187 -17.06 -8.12 15.55
CA GLU A 187 -17.57 -6.74 15.59
C GLU A 187 -16.96 -5.92 16.75
N SER A 188 -16.64 -6.59 17.86
CA SER A 188 -15.94 -6.01 19.02
C SER A 188 -14.60 -5.37 18.68
N ILE A 189 -13.86 -5.91 17.71
CA ILE A 189 -12.58 -5.35 17.27
C ILE A 189 -12.81 -4.03 16.53
N ILE A 190 -13.80 -4.00 15.63
CA ILE A 190 -14.15 -2.80 14.86
C ILE A 190 -14.66 -1.71 15.79
N LEU A 191 -15.51 -2.06 16.75
CA LEU A 191 -16.01 -1.14 17.77
C LEU A 191 -14.87 -0.56 18.61
N ASN A 192 -13.90 -1.38 19.05
CA ASN A 192 -12.73 -0.90 19.78
C ASN A 192 -11.87 0.07 18.97
N LEU A 193 -11.67 -0.19 17.68
CA LEU A 193 -10.91 0.70 16.79
C LEU A 193 -11.63 2.04 16.56
N LEU A 194 -12.97 2.03 16.48
CA LEU A 194 -13.78 3.24 16.30
C LEU A 194 -14.06 3.98 17.60
N ASN A 195 -13.84 3.36 18.76
CA ASN A 195 -14.18 3.91 20.07
C ASN A 195 -13.64 5.34 20.31
N PRO A 196 -12.37 5.68 20.03
CA PRO A 196 -11.87 7.04 20.23
C PRO A 196 -12.61 8.08 19.38
N TYR A 197 -13.06 7.70 18.17
CA TYR A 197 -13.79 8.58 17.26
C TYR A 197 -15.25 8.75 17.68
N ILE A 198 -15.87 7.68 18.18
CA ILE A 198 -17.21 7.70 18.79
C ILE A 198 -17.18 8.63 20.00
N GLU A 199 -16.26 8.41 20.94
CA GLU A 199 -16.13 9.18 22.17
C GLU A 199 -15.90 10.66 21.87
N ASN A 200 -14.91 10.98 21.03
CA ASN A 200 -14.61 12.35 20.66
C ASN A 200 -15.84 13.02 20.04
N ARG A 201 -16.53 12.33 19.13
CA ARG A 201 -17.69 12.91 18.45
C ARG A 201 -18.87 13.15 19.38
N LEU A 202 -19.17 12.21 20.27
CA LEU A 202 -20.25 12.35 21.25
C LEU A 202 -19.95 13.46 22.26
N CYS A 203 -18.70 13.55 22.73
CA CYS A 203 -18.26 14.62 23.62
C CYS A 203 -18.39 16.01 22.98
N VAL A 204 -18.06 16.16 21.69
CA VAL A 204 -18.22 17.42 20.95
C VAL A 204 -19.69 17.82 20.81
N LEU A 205 -20.60 16.86 20.59
CA LEU A 205 -22.02 17.15 20.34
C LEU A 205 -22.83 17.35 21.62
N TYR A 206 -22.56 16.56 22.66
CA TYR A 206 -23.39 16.49 23.86
C TYR A 206 -22.67 16.92 25.15
N GLY A 207 -21.40 17.31 25.04
CA GLY A 207 -20.56 17.73 26.16
C GLY A 207 -19.93 16.57 26.92
N SER A 208 -19.04 16.91 27.86
CA SER A 208 -18.20 15.97 28.62
C SER A 208 -18.97 15.04 29.58
N ASN A 209 -20.23 15.32 29.87
CA ASN A 209 -21.07 14.52 30.78
C ASN A 209 -21.80 13.36 30.07
N ILE A 210 -21.59 13.18 28.77
CA ILE A 210 -22.21 12.13 27.98
C ILE A 210 -21.75 10.74 28.45
N ARG A 211 -22.68 9.79 28.55
CA ARG A 211 -22.35 8.38 28.83
C ARG A 211 -22.87 7.49 27.72
N TYR A 212 -22.00 6.64 27.19
CA TYR A 212 -22.36 5.53 26.31
C TYR A 212 -21.58 4.28 26.73
N ASN A 213 -22.05 3.10 26.33
CA ASN A 213 -21.32 1.85 26.53
C ASN A 213 -21.00 1.25 25.16
N ILE A 214 -19.72 1.04 24.89
CA ILE A 214 -19.22 0.46 23.64
C ILE A 214 -19.76 -0.96 23.39
N GLU A 215 -20.00 -1.74 24.44
CA GLU A 215 -20.61 -3.09 24.35
C GLU A 215 -22.08 -3.05 23.90
N LYS A 216 -22.71 -1.86 23.95
CA LYS A 216 -24.08 -1.61 23.48
C LYS A 216 -24.11 -0.89 22.13
N CYS A 217 -22.94 -0.70 21.50
CA CYS A 217 -22.87 -0.23 20.13
C CYS A 217 -23.13 -1.40 19.19
N GLU A 218 -23.96 -1.17 18.18
CA GLU A 218 -24.28 -2.16 17.15
C GLU A 218 -23.78 -1.64 15.81
N ILE A 219 -22.98 -2.45 15.12
CA ILE A 219 -22.61 -2.18 13.74
C ILE A 219 -23.79 -2.61 12.88
N VAL A 220 -24.44 -1.64 12.24
CA VAL A 220 -25.64 -1.87 11.44
C VAL A 220 -25.26 -2.23 10.01
N ASP A 221 -24.22 -1.61 9.46
CA ASP A 221 -23.76 -1.89 8.09
C ASP A 221 -22.26 -1.59 7.89
N ILE A 222 -21.64 -2.33 6.97
CA ILE A 222 -20.28 -2.12 6.49
C ILE A 222 -20.29 -2.29 4.96
N GLU A 223 -20.10 -1.19 4.24
CA GLU A 223 -20.02 -1.20 2.77
C GLU A 223 -18.60 -0.88 2.31
N GLU A 224 -18.01 -1.73 1.45
CA GLU A 224 -16.76 -1.40 0.78
C GLU A 224 -17.02 -0.43 -0.38
N LEU A 225 -16.49 0.78 -0.27
CA LEU A 225 -16.60 1.80 -1.30
C LEU A 225 -15.66 1.46 -2.45
N LYS A 226 -16.20 1.44 -3.68
CA LYS A 226 -15.40 1.26 -4.89
C LYS A 226 -14.44 2.43 -5.05
N THR A 227 -13.15 2.18 -4.85
CA THR A 227 -12.10 3.14 -5.14
C THR A 227 -11.73 3.09 -6.61
N LEU A 228 -11.51 4.25 -7.22
CA LEU A 228 -11.14 4.38 -8.64
C LEU A 228 -9.76 3.79 -8.98
N ASP A 229 -8.96 3.45 -7.96
CA ASP A 229 -7.65 2.83 -8.10
C ASP A 229 -7.62 1.36 -7.66
N GLY A 230 -8.62 0.86 -6.91
CA GLY A 230 -8.66 -0.51 -6.37
C GLY A 230 -7.52 -0.85 -5.41
N CYS A 231 -6.69 0.12 -5.04
CA CYS A 231 -5.49 -0.06 -4.22
C CYS A 231 -5.77 0.18 -2.73
N GLU A 232 -6.78 0.98 -2.43
CA GLU A 232 -7.24 1.26 -1.08
C GLU A 232 -8.62 0.65 -0.87
N LYS A 233 -8.76 -0.15 0.20
CA LYS A 233 -10.06 -0.57 0.70
C LYS A 233 -10.57 0.52 1.62
N ILE A 234 -11.61 1.20 1.19
CA ILE A 234 -12.30 2.22 1.97
C ILE A 234 -13.65 1.63 2.36
N TYR A 235 -14.00 1.74 3.63
CA TYR A 235 -15.27 1.23 4.13
C TYR A 235 -16.12 2.36 4.67
N GLU A 236 -17.40 2.33 4.33
CA GLU A 236 -18.42 3.07 5.03
C GLU A 236 -18.97 2.18 6.15
N VAL A 237 -18.86 2.64 7.41
CA VAL A 237 -19.29 1.88 8.58
C VAL A 237 -20.37 2.66 9.29
N PHE A 238 -21.53 2.04 9.47
CA PHE A 238 -22.68 2.63 10.14
C PHE A 238 -22.91 1.97 11.50
N ILE A 239 -22.90 2.76 12.57
CA ILE A 239 -23.04 2.29 13.95
C ILE A 239 -24.20 3.00 14.62
N VAL A 240 -24.94 2.26 15.44
CA VAL A 240 -25.94 2.82 16.36
C VAL A 240 -25.51 2.56 17.79
N THR A 241 -25.71 3.54 18.66
CA THR A 241 -25.47 3.41 20.10
C THR A 241 -26.51 4.16 20.91
N LYS A 242 -26.69 3.73 22.16
CA LYS A 242 -27.58 4.38 23.11
C LYS A 242 -26.77 5.28 24.04
N ILE A 243 -27.05 6.57 23.99
CA ILE A 243 -26.44 7.58 24.86
C ILE A 243 -27.39 7.92 26.02
N LYS A 244 -26.82 8.29 27.17
CA LYS A 244 -27.57 8.77 28.34
C LYS A 244 -27.06 10.13 28.77
N MET A 245 -27.98 11.09 28.92
CA MET A 245 -27.70 12.44 29.37
C MET A 245 -28.82 12.92 30.30
N ASN A 246 -28.49 13.38 31.51
CA ASN A 246 -29.46 13.94 32.48
C ASN A 246 -30.76 13.11 32.63
N SER A 247 -30.61 11.79 32.79
CA SER A 247 -31.70 10.81 32.90
C SER A 247 -32.53 10.53 31.63
N ILE A 248 -32.24 11.19 30.51
CA ILE A 248 -32.83 10.92 29.19
C ILE A 248 -31.92 9.96 28.41
N SER A 249 -32.49 8.94 27.77
CA SER A 249 -31.76 8.05 26.87
C SER A 249 -32.19 8.24 25.43
N ARG A 250 -31.24 8.35 24.51
CA ARG A 250 -31.46 8.55 23.07
C ARG A 250 -30.62 7.56 22.27
N ASN A 251 -31.10 7.18 21.10
CA ASN A 251 -30.29 6.43 20.15
C ASN A 251 -29.59 7.44 19.25
N VAL A 252 -28.32 7.20 18.94
CA VAL A 252 -27.53 8.00 18.03
C VAL A 252 -26.91 7.08 17.02
N SER A 253 -27.01 7.47 15.76
CA SER A 253 -26.34 6.81 14.66
C SER A 253 -25.15 7.63 14.18
N ILE A 254 -24.04 6.94 13.90
CA ILE A 254 -22.78 7.54 13.44
C ILE A 254 -22.31 6.79 12.20
N GLU A 255 -21.99 7.55 11.16
CA GLU A 255 -21.48 7.05 9.90
C GLU A 255 -20.01 7.44 9.75
N PHE A 256 -19.16 6.44 9.54
CA PHE A 256 -17.71 6.60 9.40
C PHE A 256 -17.27 6.24 7.99
N ILE A 257 -16.30 6.98 7.45
CA ILE A 257 -15.47 6.54 6.34
C ILE A 257 -14.13 6.07 6.93
N VAL A 258 -13.90 4.77 6.90
CA VAL A 258 -12.67 4.12 7.35
C VAL A 258 -11.74 3.93 6.16
N LYS A 259 -10.58 4.59 6.21
CA LYS A 259 -9.49 4.51 5.23
C LYS A 259 -8.28 3.82 5.88
N PRO A 260 -7.29 3.35 5.10
CA PRO A 260 -6.10 2.70 5.66
C PRO A 260 -5.38 3.49 6.75
N ASN A 261 -5.36 4.82 6.65
CA ASN A 261 -4.59 5.70 7.55
C ASN A 261 -5.46 6.74 8.28
N ASN A 262 -6.78 6.68 8.16
CA ASN A 262 -7.66 7.70 8.73
C ASN A 262 -9.09 7.19 8.91
N VAL A 263 -9.79 7.70 9.92
CA VAL A 263 -11.23 7.52 10.08
C VAL A 263 -11.88 8.90 10.08
N ILE A 264 -12.86 9.08 9.20
CA ILE A 264 -13.60 10.35 9.07
C ILE A 264 -15.03 10.12 9.53
N VAL A 265 -15.52 10.94 10.45
CA VAL A 265 -16.95 10.98 10.78
C VAL A 265 -17.69 11.69 9.65
N LYS A 266 -18.45 10.94 8.85
CA LYS A 266 -19.23 11.48 7.72
C LYS A 266 -20.50 12.16 8.22
N LYS A 267 -21.23 11.51 9.14
CA LYS A 267 -22.52 12.01 9.62
C LYS A 267 -22.84 11.48 11.02
N VAL A 268 -23.59 12.29 11.78
CA VAL A 268 -24.23 11.87 13.03
C VAL A 268 -25.71 12.25 12.94
N LYS A 269 -26.61 11.33 13.31
CA LYS A 269 -28.05 11.59 13.42
C LYS A 269 -28.59 11.05 14.74
N GLU A 270 -29.51 11.79 15.33
CA GLU A 270 -30.36 11.37 16.45
C GLU A 270 -31.67 10.76 15.91
#